data_AF-A0A954TDW7-F1
#
_entry.id   AF-A0A954TDW7-F1
#
_cell.length_a   1.000
_cell.length_b   1.000
_cell.length_c   1.000
_cell.angle_alpha   90.00
_cell.angle_beta   90.00
_cell.angle_gamma   90.00
#
_symmetry.space_group_name_H-M   'P 1'
#
loop_
_entity.id
_entity.type
_entity.pdbx_description
1 polymer ?
#
loop_
_entity_poly.entity_id
_entity_poly.type
_entity_poly.pdbx_seq_one_letter_code
_entity_poly.pdbx_strand_id
1 'polypeptide(L)'
;HFTEITTAMYAYYKLKWYACAVLMLVGFLTVVGFFSWSERQLGLSPKVVPSKAPSRSVAPPTPNSLTTASAINAAEISDQIAQANRLLDEAADFQASAVNAAATWQTDIASFREAPARKLDATDSERREYQKLIEQMAFVTSANRASPEQIAKAASRIESLKGKTQALAGQANPTRLTTSELTEIITLHSESKQASEAWTLALQQATAIKHKLTQQLVAIEADTVQPETVGAEIFEAETTAVLQDLDAQIEREAAAKILERARAEEAQALVAEATRPEVTAMLAPFLTHRYVQPREMAGTTLRFKKTMDEGPISLTALNGINALTDSEAGLVRLAILGGHWELSEPKWSVKSQAKYWSDEDREMLKKAQDMLRIYGPTLVQQGLLAP
;
A
#
# COMPACT_ATOMS: atom_id res chain seq x y z
N HIS A 1 10.47 36.10 -28.98
CA HIS A 1 11.20 34.83 -28.78
C HIS A 1 11.38 34.40 -27.33
N PHE A 2 12.14 35.08 -26.46
CA PHE A 2 12.32 34.58 -25.08
C PHE A 2 11.03 34.60 -24.23
N THR A 3 10.17 35.60 -24.45
CA THR A 3 8.87 35.73 -23.78
C THR A 3 7.82 34.71 -24.23
N GLU A 4 7.87 34.25 -25.49
CA GLU A 4 6.93 33.25 -26.02
C GLU A 4 7.25 31.84 -25.52
N ILE A 5 8.52 31.54 -25.28
CA ILE A 5 8.95 30.25 -24.73
C ILE A 5 8.48 30.12 -23.27
N THR A 6 8.51 31.20 -22.49
CA THR A 6 8.06 31.18 -21.09
C THR A 6 6.55 30.99 -20.94
N THR A 7 5.73 31.54 -21.84
CA THR A 7 4.27 31.35 -21.81
C THR A 7 3.86 29.93 -22.21
N ALA A 8 4.52 29.35 -23.21
CA ALA A 8 4.28 27.98 -23.62
C ALA A 8 4.65 26.97 -22.51
N MET A 9 5.78 27.21 -21.83
CA MET A 9 6.21 26.35 -20.73
C MET A 9 5.28 26.45 -19.52
N TYR A 10 4.81 27.65 -19.18
CA TYR A 10 3.86 27.84 -18.08
C TYR A 10 2.49 27.19 -18.37
N ALA A 11 2.00 27.28 -19.59
CA ALA A 11 0.76 26.60 -20.00
C ALA A 11 0.86 25.08 -19.90
N TYR A 12 2.02 24.50 -20.27
CA TYR A 12 2.29 23.08 -20.17
C TYR A 12 2.30 22.58 -18.72
N TYR A 13 2.96 23.31 -17.80
CA TYR A 13 2.96 22.95 -16.38
C TYR A 13 1.57 23.05 -15.75
N LYS A 14 0.79 24.05 -16.14
CA LYS A 14 -0.60 24.21 -15.67
C LYS A 14 -1.48 23.04 -16.11
N LEU A 15 -1.33 22.59 -17.36
CA LEU A 15 -2.08 21.44 -17.89
C LEU A 15 -1.72 20.14 -17.17
N LYS A 16 -0.43 19.89 -16.89
CA LYS A 16 0.01 18.73 -16.09
C LYS A 16 -0.55 18.76 -14.67
N TRP A 17 -0.58 19.92 -14.04
CA TRP A 17 -1.16 20.07 -12.70
C TRP A 17 -2.66 19.77 -12.67
N TYR A 18 -3.42 20.25 -13.66
CA TYR A 18 -4.85 19.93 -13.79
C TYR A 18 -5.09 18.45 -14.06
N ALA A 19 -4.30 17.81 -14.94
CA ALA A 19 -4.42 16.38 -15.20
C ALA A 19 -4.18 15.55 -13.93
N CYS A 20 -3.18 15.92 -13.13
CA CYS A 20 -2.88 15.27 -11.86
C CYS A 20 -4.01 15.46 -10.82
N ALA A 21 -4.56 16.67 -10.74
CA ALA A 21 -5.70 16.95 -9.86
C ALA A 21 -6.98 16.19 -10.26
N VAL A 22 -7.24 16.06 -11.56
CA VAL A 22 -8.38 15.28 -12.08
C VAL A 22 -8.20 13.79 -11.78
N LEU A 23 -7.01 13.23 -11.98
CA LEU A 23 -6.72 11.84 -11.65
C LEU A 23 -6.87 11.55 -10.14
N MET A 24 -6.43 12.47 -9.27
CA MET A 24 -6.66 12.34 -7.83
C MET A 24 -8.14 12.42 -7.46
N LEU A 25 -8.91 13.29 -8.12
CA LEU A 25 -10.35 13.42 -7.87
C LEU A 25 -11.14 12.19 -8.36
N VAL A 26 -10.80 11.65 -9.52
CA VAL A 26 -11.38 10.39 -10.04
C VAL A 26 -11.03 9.23 -9.12
N GLY A 27 -9.75 9.11 -8.72
CA GLY A 27 -9.30 8.10 -7.77
C GLY A 27 -10.05 8.16 -6.44
N PHE A 28 -10.21 9.36 -5.87
CA PHE A 28 -10.97 9.60 -4.64
C PHE A 28 -12.44 9.20 -4.79
N LEU A 29 -13.09 9.57 -5.90
CA LEU A 29 -14.49 9.22 -6.17
C LEU A 29 -14.68 7.70 -6.34
N THR A 30 -13.73 6.99 -6.98
CA THR A 30 -13.77 5.53 -7.05
C THR A 30 -13.60 4.86 -5.70
N VAL A 31 -12.72 5.36 -4.83
CA VAL A 31 -12.52 4.80 -3.48
C VAL A 31 -13.75 5.05 -2.60
N VAL A 32 -14.32 6.26 -2.63
CA VAL A 32 -15.55 6.58 -1.87
C VAL A 32 -16.75 5.81 -2.41
N GLY A 33 -16.86 5.66 -3.73
CA GLY A 33 -17.90 4.84 -4.38
C GLY A 33 -17.79 3.36 -3.99
N PHE A 34 -16.57 2.82 -3.96
CA PHE A 34 -16.30 1.44 -3.54
C PHE A 34 -16.63 1.21 -2.06
N PHE A 35 -16.29 2.14 -1.17
CA PHE A 35 -16.64 2.06 0.24
C PHE A 35 -18.16 2.13 0.47
N SER A 36 -18.85 3.07 -0.20
CA SER A 36 -20.31 3.21 -0.10
C SER A 36 -21.08 2.02 -0.68
N TRP A 37 -20.55 1.39 -1.73
CA TRP A 37 -21.10 0.15 -2.29
C TRP A 37 -20.88 -1.05 -1.34
N SER A 38 -19.71 -1.14 -0.70
CA SER A 38 -19.41 -2.21 0.27
C SER A 38 -20.28 -2.13 1.54
N GLU A 39 -20.57 -0.93 2.05
CA GLU A 39 -21.43 -0.74 3.22
C GLU A 39 -22.88 -1.16 2.96
N ARG A 40 -23.38 -0.99 1.73
CA ARG A 40 -24.74 -1.41 1.35
C ARG A 40 -24.87 -2.91 1.17
N GLN A 41 -23.83 -3.61 0.74
CA GLN A 41 -23.83 -5.08 0.60
C GLN A 41 -23.68 -5.80 1.95
N LEU A 42 -23.05 -5.16 2.94
CA LEU A 42 -22.75 -5.79 4.24
C LEU A 42 -23.81 -5.55 5.33
N GLY A 43 -24.85 -4.76 5.08
CA GLY A 43 -25.94 -4.55 6.05
C GLY A 43 -25.50 -3.89 7.37
N LEU A 44 -24.31 -3.26 7.41
CA LEU A 44 -23.69 -2.71 8.63
C LEU A 44 -24.21 -1.34 9.06
N SER A 45 -25.40 -0.91 8.61
CA SER A 45 -26.02 0.30 9.17
C SER A 45 -26.45 0.06 10.62
N PRO A 46 -25.91 0.80 11.61
CA PRO A 46 -26.41 0.74 12.96
C PRO A 46 -27.84 1.30 12.96
N LYS A 47 -28.82 0.44 13.20
CA LYS A 47 -30.22 0.83 13.38
C LYS A 47 -30.29 1.64 14.67
N VAL A 48 -30.17 2.96 14.57
CA VAL A 48 -30.38 3.89 15.69
C VAL A 48 -31.86 3.78 16.09
N VAL A 49 -32.13 2.98 17.12
CA VAL A 49 -33.45 2.89 17.74
C VAL A 49 -33.64 4.15 18.58
N PRO A 50 -34.63 5.01 18.30
CA PRO A 50 -34.93 6.15 19.16
C PRO A 50 -35.49 5.64 20.49
N SER A 51 -34.70 5.78 21.55
CA SER A 51 -35.13 5.61 22.94
C SER A 51 -36.19 6.67 23.27
N LYS A 52 -37.46 6.27 23.25
CA LYS A 52 -38.55 7.00 23.89
C LYS A 52 -39.27 6.00 24.78
N ALA A 53 -39.01 6.10 26.08
CA ALA A 53 -39.68 5.30 27.09
C ALA A 53 -41.13 5.79 27.27
N PRO A 54 -42.12 4.89 27.24
CA PRO A 54 -43.27 5.00 28.09
C PRO A 54 -43.28 3.83 29.08
N SER A 55 -43.34 4.18 30.35
CA SER A 55 -43.64 3.30 31.47
C SER A 55 -44.96 2.56 31.21
N ARG A 56 -44.91 1.24 31.03
CA ARG A 56 -46.09 0.38 31.04
C ARG A 56 -45.78 -0.99 31.65
N SER A 57 -46.45 -1.22 32.79
CA SER A 57 -46.85 -2.49 33.41
C SER A 57 -46.25 -3.78 32.83
N VAL A 58 -45.36 -4.42 33.60
CA VAL A 58 -44.81 -5.75 33.34
C VAL A 58 -45.91 -6.79 33.57
N ALA A 59 -46.45 -7.32 32.47
CA ALA A 59 -47.08 -8.64 32.47
C ALA A 59 -45.98 -9.72 32.36
N PRO A 60 -46.16 -10.91 32.97
CA PRO A 60 -45.17 -11.98 32.89
C PRO A 60 -44.98 -12.45 31.44
N PRO A 61 -43.75 -12.81 31.02
CA PRO A 61 -43.49 -13.23 29.65
C PRO A 61 -44.26 -14.52 29.35
N THR A 62 -45.04 -14.50 28.28
CA THR A 62 -45.63 -15.71 27.71
C THR A 62 -44.53 -16.60 27.12
N PRO A 63 -44.64 -17.94 27.27
CA PRO A 63 -43.59 -18.90 26.87
C PRO A 63 -43.29 -18.97 25.36
N ASN A 64 -44.05 -18.26 24.52
CA ASN A 64 -43.90 -18.27 23.06
C ASN A 64 -42.88 -17.24 22.52
N SER A 65 -42.23 -16.44 23.37
CA SER A 65 -41.26 -15.42 22.93
C SER A 65 -39.82 -15.93 22.78
N LEU A 66 -39.48 -17.04 23.46
CA LEU A 66 -38.15 -17.67 23.40
C LEU A 66 -37.92 -18.46 22.11
N THR A 67 -38.97 -19.05 21.53
CA THR A 67 -38.90 -19.80 20.28
C THR A 67 -38.63 -18.90 19.08
N THR A 68 -39.21 -17.69 19.05
CA THR A 68 -39.02 -16.75 17.95
C THR A 68 -37.60 -16.17 17.91
N ALA A 69 -37.02 -15.80 19.06
CA ALA A 69 -35.64 -15.29 19.13
C ALA A 69 -34.59 -16.37 18.77
N SER A 70 -34.82 -17.62 19.19
CA SER A 70 -33.96 -18.75 18.82
C SER A 70 -34.05 -19.07 17.32
N ALA A 71 -35.24 -18.96 16.72
CA ALA A 71 -35.44 -19.18 15.29
C ALA A 71 -34.80 -18.08 14.42
N ILE A 72 -34.85 -16.81 14.88
CA ILE A 72 -34.19 -15.68 14.21
C ILE A 72 -32.66 -15.87 14.21
N ASN A 73 -32.06 -16.24 15.34
CA ASN A 73 -30.62 -16.51 15.41
C ASN A 73 -30.19 -17.71 14.54
N ALA A 74 -31.01 -18.77 14.48
CA ALA A 74 -30.71 -19.93 13.63
C ALA A 74 -30.76 -19.58 12.13
N ALA A 75 -31.71 -18.73 11.72
CA ALA A 75 -31.82 -18.26 10.34
C ALA A 75 -30.62 -17.39 9.94
N GLU A 76 -30.20 -16.46 10.81
CA GLU A 76 -29.01 -15.62 10.57
C GLU A 76 -27.73 -16.44 10.46
N ILE A 77 -27.57 -17.48 11.30
CA ILE A 77 -26.42 -18.39 11.22
C ILE A 77 -26.45 -19.20 9.91
N SER A 78 -27.63 -19.67 9.50
CA SER A 78 -27.80 -20.41 8.24
C SER A 78 -27.46 -19.53 7.03
N ASP A 79 -27.91 -18.27 7.02
CA ASP A 79 -27.60 -17.31 5.96
C ASP A 79 -26.10 -17.01 5.90
N GLN A 80 -25.45 -16.85 7.06
CA GLN A 80 -24.02 -16.66 7.15
C GLN A 80 -23.23 -17.86 6.58
N ILE A 81 -23.65 -19.09 6.90
CA ILE A 81 -23.02 -20.30 6.35
C ILE A 81 -23.26 -20.40 4.85
N ALA A 82 -24.46 -20.06 4.37
CA ALA A 82 -24.77 -20.05 2.94
C ALA A 82 -23.91 -19.02 2.17
N GLN A 83 -23.72 -17.82 2.73
CA GLN A 83 -22.84 -16.81 2.15
C GLN A 83 -21.38 -17.28 2.13
N ALA A 84 -20.90 -17.88 3.22
CA ALA A 84 -19.56 -18.44 3.31
C ALA A 84 -19.33 -19.54 2.26
N ASN A 85 -20.31 -20.43 2.04
CA ASN A 85 -20.25 -21.46 1.01
C ASN A 85 -20.14 -20.85 -0.40
N ARG A 86 -20.93 -19.82 -0.73
CA ARG A 86 -20.84 -19.14 -2.03
C ARG A 86 -19.45 -18.53 -2.28
N LEU A 87 -18.89 -17.86 -1.28
CA LEU A 87 -17.54 -17.29 -1.39
C LEU A 87 -16.47 -18.38 -1.58
N LEU A 88 -16.61 -19.53 -0.91
CA LEU A 88 -15.70 -20.65 -1.08
C LEU A 88 -15.83 -21.31 -2.46
N ASP A 89 -17.04 -21.42 -3.00
CA ASP A 89 -17.28 -21.93 -4.36
C ASP A 89 -16.67 -21.00 -5.41
N GLU A 90 -16.93 -19.69 -5.32
CA GLU A 90 -16.30 -18.69 -6.20
C GLU A 90 -14.77 -18.71 -6.08
N ALA A 91 -14.22 -18.83 -4.86
CA ALA A 91 -12.78 -18.93 -4.65
C ALA A 91 -12.19 -20.18 -5.31
N ALA A 92 -12.90 -21.32 -5.24
CA ALA A 92 -12.49 -22.55 -5.90
C ALA A 92 -12.48 -22.41 -7.44
N ASP A 93 -13.48 -21.75 -8.01
CA ASP A 93 -13.54 -21.48 -9.46
C ASP A 93 -12.37 -20.57 -9.90
N PHE A 94 -12.06 -19.52 -9.13
CA PHE A 94 -10.88 -18.68 -9.39
C PHE A 94 -9.57 -19.47 -9.29
N GLN A 95 -9.42 -20.35 -8.30
CA GLN A 95 -8.23 -21.20 -8.20
C GLN A 95 -8.10 -22.15 -9.40
N ALA A 96 -9.20 -22.77 -9.84
CA ALA A 96 -9.19 -23.65 -11.01
C ALA A 96 -8.77 -22.88 -12.27
N SER A 97 -9.29 -21.66 -12.45
CA SER A 97 -8.88 -20.75 -13.53
C SER A 97 -7.38 -20.43 -13.47
N ALA A 98 -6.87 -20.06 -12.30
CA ALA A 98 -5.45 -19.75 -12.09
C ALA A 98 -4.54 -20.97 -12.36
N VAL A 99 -4.93 -22.17 -11.91
CA VAL A 99 -4.21 -23.43 -12.17
C VAL A 99 -4.16 -23.71 -13.67
N ASN A 100 -5.29 -23.60 -14.37
CA ASN A 100 -5.34 -23.85 -15.81
C ASN A 100 -4.45 -22.86 -16.57
N ALA A 101 -4.53 -21.57 -16.24
CA ALA A 101 -3.69 -20.55 -16.85
C ALA A 101 -2.20 -20.77 -16.59
N ALA A 102 -1.82 -21.18 -15.37
CA ALA A 102 -0.44 -21.52 -15.02
C ALA A 102 0.07 -22.77 -15.76
N ALA A 103 -0.78 -23.79 -15.95
CA ALA A 103 -0.43 -24.99 -16.70
C ALA A 103 -0.23 -24.69 -18.20
N THR A 104 -1.12 -23.90 -18.80
CA THR A 104 -0.97 -23.42 -20.18
C THR A 104 0.30 -22.61 -20.34
N TRP A 105 0.58 -21.70 -19.40
CA TRP A 105 1.83 -20.94 -19.37
C TRP A 105 3.08 -21.84 -19.39
N GLN A 106 3.13 -22.84 -18.53
CA GLN A 106 4.25 -23.78 -18.44
C GLN A 106 4.45 -24.57 -19.73
N THR A 107 3.37 -24.91 -20.44
CA THR A 107 3.44 -25.71 -21.67
C THR A 107 3.80 -24.83 -22.88
N ASP A 108 3.12 -23.70 -23.03
CA ASP A 108 3.11 -22.94 -24.29
C ASP A 108 4.09 -21.76 -24.32
N ILE A 109 4.40 -21.17 -23.16
CA ILE A 109 5.24 -19.98 -23.06
C ILE A 109 6.67 -20.34 -22.64
N ALA A 110 6.82 -21.27 -21.67
CA ALA A 110 8.15 -21.66 -21.20
C ALA A 110 9.00 -22.31 -22.30
N SER A 111 8.38 -23.12 -23.17
CA SER A 111 9.02 -23.74 -24.34
C SER A 111 9.48 -22.72 -25.39
N PHE A 112 8.80 -21.57 -25.48
CA PHE A 112 9.16 -20.49 -26.41
C PHE A 112 10.43 -19.74 -25.98
N ARG A 113 10.74 -19.71 -24.68
CA ARG A 113 11.92 -19.04 -24.11
C ARG A 113 13.25 -19.66 -24.57
N GLU A 114 13.22 -20.93 -24.96
CA GLU A 114 14.39 -21.69 -25.40
C GLU A 114 14.65 -21.59 -26.91
N ALA A 115 13.76 -20.97 -27.68
CA ALA A 115 13.98 -20.76 -29.11
C ALA A 115 15.13 -19.76 -29.30
N PRO A 116 16.31 -20.21 -29.75
CA PRO A 116 17.47 -19.34 -29.82
C PRO A 116 17.22 -18.27 -30.86
N ALA A 117 17.70 -17.05 -30.58
CA ALA A 117 18.00 -16.05 -31.58
C ALA A 117 18.94 -16.67 -32.62
N ARG A 118 18.37 -17.38 -33.60
CA ARG A 118 19.08 -17.76 -34.82
C ARG A 118 19.63 -16.47 -35.41
N LYS A 119 20.81 -16.55 -36.01
CA LYS A 119 21.39 -15.44 -36.77
C LYS A 119 20.43 -15.08 -37.89
N LEU A 120 19.49 -14.20 -37.57
CA LEU A 120 18.54 -13.62 -38.51
C LEU A 120 19.35 -12.60 -39.31
N ASP A 121 19.42 -12.78 -40.63
CA ASP A 121 19.88 -11.74 -41.56
C ASP A 121 18.80 -10.65 -41.68
N ALA A 122 18.33 -10.17 -40.52
CA ALA A 122 17.31 -9.15 -40.36
C ALA A 122 17.93 -7.75 -40.35
N THR A 123 17.18 -6.78 -40.84
CA THR A 123 17.51 -5.35 -40.78
C THR A 123 17.63 -4.85 -39.33
N ASP A 124 18.32 -3.74 -39.13
CA ASP A 124 18.45 -3.12 -37.79
C ASP A 124 17.10 -2.76 -37.16
N SER A 125 16.07 -2.47 -37.97
CA SER A 125 14.73 -2.16 -37.47
C SER A 125 14.03 -3.41 -36.92
N GLU A 126 14.02 -4.50 -37.69
CA GLU A 126 13.42 -5.77 -37.29
C GLU A 126 14.11 -6.35 -36.05
N ARG A 127 15.43 -6.20 -35.95
CA ARG A 127 16.19 -6.60 -34.75
C ARG A 127 15.75 -5.83 -33.50
N ARG A 128 15.47 -4.53 -33.60
CA ARG A 128 15.00 -3.72 -32.47
C ARG A 128 13.60 -4.13 -32.03
N GLU A 129 12.70 -4.38 -32.96
CA GLU A 129 11.34 -4.83 -32.64
C GLU A 129 11.35 -6.22 -31.99
N TYR A 130 12.13 -7.15 -32.54
CA TYR A 130 12.31 -8.47 -31.97
C TYR A 130 12.88 -8.41 -30.54
N GLN A 131 13.91 -7.57 -30.33
CA GLN A 131 14.50 -7.34 -29.01
C GLN A 131 13.48 -6.75 -28.03
N LYS A 132 12.65 -5.80 -28.48
CA LYS A 132 11.57 -5.22 -27.67
C LYS A 132 10.56 -6.29 -27.22
N LEU A 133 10.14 -7.16 -28.13
CA LEU A 133 9.22 -8.26 -27.82
C LEU A 133 9.84 -9.27 -26.83
N ILE A 134 11.15 -9.54 -26.92
CA ILE A 134 11.87 -10.34 -25.93
C ILE A 134 11.87 -9.66 -24.56
N GLU A 135 12.14 -8.36 -24.48
CA GLU A 135 12.12 -7.59 -23.24
C GLU A 135 10.74 -7.57 -22.60
N GLN A 136 9.69 -7.40 -23.41
CA GLN A 136 8.30 -7.54 -22.98
C GLN A 136 8.01 -8.95 -22.44
N MET A 137 8.46 -10.01 -23.11
CA MET A 137 8.30 -11.39 -22.62
C MET A 137 9.03 -11.61 -21.30
N ALA A 138 10.24 -11.06 -21.16
CA ALA A 138 11.01 -11.12 -19.92
C ALA A 138 10.28 -10.39 -18.78
N PHE A 139 9.72 -9.22 -19.05
CA PHE A 139 8.90 -8.47 -18.10
C PHE A 139 7.70 -9.29 -17.64
N VAL A 140 6.88 -9.78 -18.57
CA VAL A 140 5.70 -10.60 -18.24
C VAL A 140 6.12 -11.82 -17.45
N THR A 141 7.24 -12.48 -17.80
CA THR A 141 7.75 -13.66 -17.08
C THR A 141 8.21 -13.34 -15.65
N SER A 142 8.81 -12.16 -15.45
CA SER A 142 9.34 -11.71 -14.15
C SER A 142 8.28 -11.12 -13.21
N ALA A 143 7.07 -10.87 -13.71
CA ALA A 143 5.98 -10.32 -12.92
C ALA A 143 5.67 -11.21 -11.70
N ASN A 144 5.56 -10.58 -10.53
CA ASN A 144 5.27 -11.28 -9.29
C ASN A 144 3.85 -11.84 -9.34
N ARG A 145 3.72 -13.16 -9.37
CA ARG A 145 2.45 -13.90 -9.42
C ARG A 145 2.44 -14.95 -8.32
N ALA A 146 1.24 -15.35 -7.90
CA ALA A 146 1.09 -16.49 -7.00
C ALA A 146 1.73 -17.72 -7.64
N SER A 147 2.74 -18.28 -6.96
CA SER A 147 3.41 -19.50 -7.38
C SER A 147 2.42 -20.68 -7.44
N PRO A 148 2.69 -21.72 -8.25
CA PRO A 148 1.88 -22.93 -8.26
C PRO A 148 1.68 -23.54 -6.87
N GLU A 149 2.71 -23.46 -6.00
CA GLU A 149 2.63 -23.92 -4.61
C GLU A 149 1.66 -23.09 -3.76
N GLN A 150 1.65 -21.76 -3.91
CA GLN A 150 0.71 -20.88 -3.22
C GLN A 150 -0.73 -21.14 -3.65
N ILE A 151 -0.96 -21.34 -4.96
CA ILE A 151 -2.26 -21.71 -5.54
C ILE A 151 -2.74 -23.06 -4.96
N ALA A 152 -1.87 -24.07 -4.96
CA ALA A 152 -2.19 -25.38 -4.39
C ALA A 152 -2.51 -25.31 -2.88
N LYS A 153 -1.75 -24.50 -2.13
CA LYS A 153 -2.01 -24.27 -0.71
C LYS A 153 -3.36 -23.60 -0.47
N ALA A 154 -3.68 -22.55 -1.24
CA ALA A 154 -4.98 -21.88 -1.16
C ALA A 154 -6.14 -22.85 -1.48
N ALA A 155 -6.02 -23.65 -2.54
CA ALA A 155 -7.00 -24.66 -2.91
C ALA A 155 -7.24 -25.69 -1.78
N SER A 156 -6.17 -26.20 -1.16
CA SER A 156 -6.30 -27.12 -0.02
C SER A 156 -7.03 -26.49 1.17
N ARG A 157 -6.84 -25.18 1.38
CA ARG A 157 -7.47 -24.46 2.48
C ARG A 157 -8.94 -24.18 2.21
N ILE A 158 -9.28 -23.81 0.98
CA ILE A 158 -10.66 -23.64 0.51
C ILE A 158 -11.44 -24.94 0.70
N GLU A 159 -10.88 -26.08 0.28
CA GLU A 159 -11.54 -27.39 0.42
C GLU A 159 -11.76 -27.77 1.89
N SER A 160 -10.77 -27.51 2.75
CA SER A 160 -10.90 -27.72 4.19
C SER A 160 -12.02 -26.87 4.81
N LEU A 161 -12.13 -25.59 4.44
CA LEU A 161 -13.17 -24.69 4.93
C LEU A 161 -14.54 -25.05 4.37
N LYS A 162 -14.61 -25.48 3.10
CA LYS A 162 -15.84 -25.95 2.45
C LYS A 162 -16.40 -27.21 3.12
N GLY A 163 -15.55 -28.18 3.42
CA GLY A 163 -15.96 -29.36 4.19
C GLY A 163 -16.50 -28.99 5.57
N LYS A 164 -15.90 -27.99 6.23
CA LYS A 164 -16.37 -27.49 7.52
C LYS A 164 -17.71 -26.78 7.42
N THR A 165 -17.89 -25.86 6.48
CA THR A 165 -19.14 -25.11 6.30
C THR A 165 -20.29 -26.03 5.86
N GLN A 166 -20.02 -27.05 5.05
CA GLN A 166 -21.01 -28.08 4.70
C GLN A 166 -21.40 -28.93 5.93
N ALA A 167 -20.43 -29.34 6.75
CA ALA A 167 -20.73 -30.06 7.98
C ALA A 167 -21.58 -29.22 8.95
N LEU A 168 -21.31 -27.91 9.05
CA LEU A 168 -22.12 -26.98 9.84
C LEU A 168 -23.53 -26.81 9.27
N ALA A 169 -23.67 -26.69 7.94
CA ALA A 169 -24.97 -26.58 7.28
C ALA A 169 -25.85 -27.83 7.49
N GLY A 170 -25.25 -29.01 7.65
CA GLY A 170 -25.96 -30.27 7.91
C GLY A 170 -26.41 -30.48 9.35
N GLN A 171 -26.03 -29.61 10.29
CA GLN A 171 -26.42 -29.72 11.70
C GLN A 171 -27.84 -29.21 11.94
N ALA A 172 -28.61 -29.92 12.77
CA ALA A 172 -29.95 -29.49 13.16
C ALA A 172 -29.97 -28.13 13.91
N ASN A 173 -28.87 -27.81 14.59
CA ASN A 173 -28.63 -26.51 15.24
C ASN A 173 -27.22 -26.04 14.85
N PRO A 174 -27.06 -25.31 13.73
CA PRO A 174 -25.75 -24.93 13.22
C PRO A 174 -25.04 -23.99 14.20
N THR A 175 -23.75 -24.25 14.41
CA THR A 175 -22.89 -23.33 15.16
C THR A 175 -22.37 -22.23 14.23
N ARG A 176 -22.24 -21.01 14.79
CA ARG A 176 -21.75 -19.85 14.04
C ARG A 176 -20.28 -20.03 13.66
N LEU A 177 -19.92 -19.62 12.45
CA LEU A 177 -18.52 -19.47 12.07
C LEU A 177 -17.84 -18.43 12.96
N THR A 178 -16.60 -18.73 13.34
CA THR A 178 -15.78 -17.79 14.12
C THR A 178 -15.38 -16.60 13.26
N THR A 179 -15.11 -15.45 13.90
CA THR A 179 -14.63 -14.25 13.18
C THR A 179 -13.37 -14.54 12.38
N SER A 180 -12.43 -15.33 12.93
CA SER A 180 -11.21 -15.73 12.22
C SER A 180 -11.49 -16.52 10.95
N GLU A 181 -12.46 -17.43 10.96
CA GLU A 181 -12.82 -18.23 9.78
C GLU A 181 -13.47 -17.37 8.70
N LEU A 182 -14.34 -16.45 9.09
CA LEU A 182 -14.97 -15.52 8.15
C LEU A 182 -13.93 -14.61 7.49
N THR A 183 -13.01 -14.06 8.29
CA THR A 183 -11.89 -13.27 7.76
C THR A 183 -11.05 -14.11 6.81
N GLU A 184 -10.73 -15.35 7.16
CA GLU A 184 -9.95 -16.24 6.31
C GLU A 184 -10.66 -16.56 4.99
N ILE A 185 -11.98 -16.82 5.00
CA ILE A 185 -12.77 -17.05 3.78
C ILE A 185 -12.73 -15.83 2.87
N ILE A 186 -12.89 -14.62 3.43
CA ILE A 186 -12.83 -13.36 2.66
C ILE A 186 -11.44 -13.16 2.07
N THR A 187 -10.38 -13.39 2.87
CA THR A 187 -9.00 -13.28 2.41
C THR A 187 -8.73 -14.27 1.28
N LEU A 188 -9.07 -15.55 1.44
CA LEU A 188 -8.88 -16.59 0.42
C LEU A 188 -9.64 -16.28 -0.87
N HIS A 189 -10.88 -15.78 -0.78
CA HIS A 189 -11.63 -15.36 -1.96
C HIS A 189 -10.91 -14.24 -2.72
N SER A 190 -10.49 -13.20 -1.99
CA SER A 190 -9.79 -12.06 -2.59
C SER A 190 -8.45 -12.45 -3.22
N GLU A 191 -7.66 -13.30 -2.55
CA GLU A 191 -6.36 -13.79 -3.04
C GLU A 191 -6.55 -14.70 -4.27
N SER A 192 -7.56 -15.57 -4.25
CA SER A 192 -7.87 -16.46 -5.37
C SER A 192 -8.28 -15.68 -6.61
N LYS A 193 -9.14 -14.68 -6.43
CA LYS A 193 -9.56 -13.78 -7.51
C LYS A 193 -8.36 -13.03 -8.11
N GLN A 194 -7.52 -12.42 -7.27
CA GLN A 194 -6.31 -11.72 -7.73
C GLN A 194 -5.35 -12.65 -8.46
N ALA A 195 -5.14 -13.87 -7.96
CA ALA A 195 -4.29 -14.86 -8.60
C ALA A 195 -4.85 -15.25 -9.98
N SER A 196 -6.15 -15.50 -10.10
CA SER A 196 -6.81 -15.81 -11.37
C SER A 196 -6.66 -14.68 -12.39
N GLU A 197 -6.94 -13.44 -11.99
CA GLU A 197 -6.82 -12.26 -12.85
C GLU A 197 -5.36 -12.06 -13.31
N ALA A 198 -4.40 -12.17 -12.39
CA ALA A 198 -2.98 -12.02 -12.70
C ALA A 198 -2.46 -13.10 -13.67
N TRP A 199 -2.88 -14.35 -13.49
CA TRP A 199 -2.50 -15.45 -14.39
C TRP A 199 -3.17 -15.35 -15.75
N THR A 200 -4.44 -14.92 -15.81
CA THR A 200 -5.17 -14.73 -17.07
C THR A 200 -4.54 -13.61 -17.89
N LEU A 201 -4.30 -12.44 -17.27
CA LEU A 201 -3.66 -11.30 -17.93
C LEU A 201 -2.27 -11.67 -18.45
N ALA A 202 -1.47 -12.36 -17.63
CA ALA A 202 -0.17 -12.84 -18.02
C ALA A 202 -0.23 -13.73 -19.26
N LEU A 203 -1.12 -14.72 -19.25
CA LEU A 203 -1.27 -15.65 -20.35
C LEU A 203 -1.70 -14.93 -21.64
N GLN A 204 -2.62 -13.96 -21.55
CA GLN A 204 -3.02 -13.13 -22.68
C GLN A 204 -1.84 -12.34 -23.25
N GLN A 205 -1.08 -11.64 -22.39
CA GLN A 205 0.10 -10.87 -22.79
C GLN A 205 1.16 -11.76 -23.44
N ALA A 206 1.51 -12.89 -22.83
CA ALA A 206 2.52 -13.79 -23.37
C ALA A 206 2.08 -14.45 -24.69
N THR A 207 0.79 -14.76 -24.84
CA THR A 207 0.25 -15.30 -26.11
C THR A 207 0.32 -14.26 -27.22
N ALA A 208 -0.01 -13.00 -26.94
CA ALA A 208 0.11 -11.89 -27.88
C ALA A 208 1.58 -11.69 -28.32
N ILE A 209 2.51 -11.68 -27.37
CA ILE A 209 3.95 -11.57 -27.67
C ILE A 209 4.43 -12.76 -28.50
N LYS A 210 4.09 -13.99 -28.10
CA LYS A 210 4.45 -15.22 -28.81
C LYS A 210 3.93 -15.18 -30.25
N HIS A 211 2.69 -14.75 -30.46
CA HIS A 211 2.12 -14.60 -31.79
C HIS A 211 2.91 -13.61 -32.63
N LYS A 212 3.21 -12.42 -32.08
CA LYS A 212 3.96 -11.39 -32.81
C LYS A 212 5.39 -11.83 -33.14
N LEU A 213 6.06 -12.50 -32.21
CA LEU A 213 7.39 -13.08 -32.44
C LEU A 213 7.35 -14.15 -33.53
N THR A 214 6.31 -15.00 -33.53
CA THR A 214 6.14 -16.01 -34.58
C THR A 214 5.88 -15.36 -35.94
N GLN A 215 5.02 -14.34 -36.02
CA GLN A 215 4.80 -13.57 -37.25
C GLN A 215 6.09 -12.97 -37.80
N GLN A 216 6.92 -12.35 -36.95
CA GLN A 216 8.19 -11.78 -37.36
C GLN A 216 9.17 -12.85 -37.84
N LEU A 217 9.26 -13.99 -37.16
CA LEU A 217 10.11 -15.10 -37.59
C LEU A 217 9.68 -15.63 -38.96
N VAL A 218 8.37 -15.82 -39.19
CA VAL A 218 7.86 -16.23 -40.51
C VAL A 218 8.15 -15.16 -41.57
N ALA A 219 7.96 -13.87 -41.28
CA ALA A 219 8.24 -12.80 -42.22
C ALA A 219 9.73 -12.71 -42.62
N ILE A 220 10.64 -13.03 -41.69
CA ILE A 220 12.08 -13.05 -41.97
C ILE A 220 12.49 -14.33 -42.72
N GLU A 221 11.82 -15.47 -42.48
CA GLU A 221 12.07 -16.72 -43.19
C GLU A 221 11.44 -16.76 -44.59
N ALA A 222 10.30 -16.08 -44.78
CA ALA A 222 9.56 -16.02 -46.03
C ALA A 222 9.84 -14.68 -46.74
N ASP A 223 10.83 -14.67 -47.63
CA ASP A 223 11.15 -13.53 -48.49
C ASP A 223 10.00 -13.19 -49.49
N THR A 224 8.87 -13.91 -49.47
CA THR A 224 7.68 -13.65 -50.28
C THR A 224 6.46 -14.46 -49.77
N VAL A 225 5.27 -13.89 -49.99
CA VAL A 225 3.90 -14.42 -49.82
C VAL A 225 3.19 -13.95 -48.54
N GLN A 226 2.32 -12.95 -48.73
CA GLN A 226 1.31 -12.52 -47.76
C GLN A 226 0.18 -13.55 -47.68
N PRO A 227 -0.13 -14.10 -46.50
CA PRO A 227 -1.39 -14.79 -46.29
C PRO A 227 -2.49 -13.77 -45.97
N GLU A 228 -3.27 -13.37 -46.98
CA GLU A 228 -4.54 -12.67 -46.79
C GLU A 228 -5.57 -13.63 -46.17
N THR A 229 -5.87 -13.46 -44.88
CA THR A 229 -7.06 -14.05 -44.26
C THR A 229 -7.73 -13.03 -43.34
N VAL A 230 -9.02 -12.77 -43.58
CA VAL A 230 -9.84 -11.77 -42.87
C VAL A 230 -9.98 -12.05 -41.36
N GLY A 231 -9.66 -13.26 -40.89
CA GLY A 231 -9.56 -13.58 -39.46
C GLY A 231 -8.27 -13.11 -38.78
N ALA A 232 -7.22 -12.79 -39.55
CA ALA A 232 -5.95 -12.28 -39.02
C ALA A 232 -6.08 -10.84 -38.53
N GLU A 233 -6.90 -10.00 -39.17
CA GLU A 233 -7.00 -8.57 -38.85
C GLU A 233 -7.57 -8.31 -37.46
N ILE A 234 -8.57 -9.09 -37.02
CA ILE A 234 -9.16 -8.95 -35.66
C ILE A 234 -8.15 -9.39 -34.60
N PHE A 235 -7.46 -10.52 -34.84
CA PHE A 235 -6.46 -11.03 -33.91
C PHE A 235 -5.24 -10.10 -33.81
N GLU A 236 -4.86 -9.43 -34.90
CA GLU A 236 -3.82 -8.41 -34.91
C GLU A 236 -4.21 -7.14 -34.15
N ALA A 237 -5.46 -6.68 -34.30
CA ALA A 237 -5.96 -5.53 -33.53
C ALA A 237 -5.96 -5.82 -32.02
N GLU A 238 -6.39 -7.02 -31.60
CA GLU A 238 -6.34 -7.43 -30.19
C GLU A 238 -4.90 -7.58 -29.69
N THR A 239 -4.03 -8.22 -30.48
CA THR A 239 -2.60 -8.39 -30.15
C THR A 239 -1.92 -7.04 -29.97
N THR A 240 -2.17 -6.08 -30.88
CA THR A 240 -1.56 -4.75 -30.79
C THR A 240 -2.08 -3.95 -29.60
N ALA A 241 -3.37 -4.03 -29.28
CA ALA A 241 -3.93 -3.40 -28.08
C ALA A 241 -3.30 -3.96 -26.79
N VAL A 242 -3.16 -5.29 -26.69
CA VAL A 242 -2.51 -5.94 -25.54
C VAL A 242 -1.04 -5.51 -25.39
N LEU A 243 -0.30 -5.42 -26.50
CA LEU A 243 1.10 -4.98 -26.47
C LEU A 243 1.25 -3.50 -26.11
N GLN A 244 0.32 -2.64 -26.53
CA GLN A 244 0.30 -1.22 -26.15
C GLN A 244 0.01 -1.02 -24.66
N ASP A 245 -0.94 -1.78 -24.10
CA ASP A 245 -1.21 -1.74 -22.65
C ASP A 245 -0.01 -2.25 -21.85
N LEU A 246 0.66 -3.30 -22.33
CA LEU A 246 1.88 -3.82 -21.74
C LEU A 246 3.03 -2.79 -21.75
N ASP A 247 3.25 -2.10 -22.87
CA ASP A 247 4.23 -1.01 -22.94
C ASP A 247 3.92 0.09 -21.91
N ALA A 248 2.65 0.51 -21.84
CA ALA A 248 2.22 1.49 -20.85
C ALA A 248 2.38 0.99 -19.40
N GLN A 249 2.26 -0.31 -19.15
CA GLN A 249 2.53 -0.91 -17.85
C GLN A 249 4.03 -0.87 -17.51
N ILE A 250 4.89 -1.26 -18.46
CA ILE A 250 6.35 -1.24 -18.30
C ILE A 250 6.83 0.19 -17.98
N GLU A 251 6.35 1.18 -18.72
CA GLU A 251 6.70 2.59 -18.50
C GLU A 251 6.26 3.09 -17.11
N ARG A 252 5.04 2.74 -16.67
CA ARG A 252 4.52 3.09 -15.34
C ARG A 252 5.39 2.49 -14.23
N GLU A 253 5.75 1.22 -14.34
CA GLU A 253 6.60 0.56 -13.35
C GLU A 253 8.04 1.10 -13.35
N ALA A 254 8.58 1.43 -14.52
CA ALA A 254 9.90 2.06 -14.63
C ALA A 254 9.90 3.45 -13.97
N ALA A 255 8.87 4.26 -14.22
CA ALA A 255 8.70 5.56 -13.59
C ALA A 255 8.54 5.46 -12.07
N ALA A 256 7.78 4.47 -11.59
CA ALA A 256 7.62 4.22 -10.15
C ALA A 256 8.95 3.84 -9.49
N LYS A 257 9.75 2.96 -10.12
CA LYS A 257 11.08 2.59 -9.62
C LYS A 257 12.06 3.77 -9.59
N ILE A 258 12.02 4.65 -10.59
CA ILE A 258 12.84 5.87 -10.59
C ILE A 258 12.45 6.79 -9.42
N LEU A 259 11.14 7.00 -9.22
CA LEU A 259 10.63 7.81 -8.11
C LEU A 259 11.01 7.21 -6.75
N GLU A 260 10.93 5.89 -6.60
CA GLU A 260 11.32 5.18 -5.38
C GLU A 260 12.81 5.34 -5.10
N ARG A 261 13.66 5.18 -6.11
CA ARG A 261 15.11 5.43 -5.98
C ARG A 261 15.39 6.87 -5.60
N ALA A 262 14.75 7.84 -6.24
CA ALA A 262 14.90 9.25 -5.90
C ALA A 262 14.51 9.54 -4.44
N ARG A 263 13.42 8.95 -3.95
CA ARG A 263 13.01 9.04 -2.53
C ARG A 263 14.01 8.37 -1.59
N ALA A 264 14.56 7.22 -1.98
CA ALA A 264 15.56 6.52 -1.19
C ALA A 264 16.88 7.32 -1.12
N GLU A 265 17.30 7.92 -2.22
CA GLU A 265 18.47 8.82 -2.28
C GLU A 265 18.25 10.07 -1.42
N GLU A 266 17.07 10.70 -1.51
CA GLU A 266 16.72 11.84 -0.65
C GLU A 266 16.70 11.46 0.83
N ALA A 267 16.13 10.31 1.18
CA ALA A 267 16.13 9.80 2.56
C ALA A 267 17.56 9.53 3.05
N GLN A 268 18.43 8.96 2.22
CA GLN A 268 19.85 8.75 2.55
C GLN A 268 20.60 10.07 2.73
N ALA A 269 20.33 11.07 1.89
CA ALA A 269 20.91 12.41 2.04
C ALA A 269 20.48 13.07 3.37
N LEU A 270 19.21 12.94 3.74
CA LEU A 270 18.71 13.42 5.03
C LEU A 270 19.36 12.69 6.23
N VAL A 271 19.58 11.37 6.13
CA VAL A 271 20.31 10.61 7.16
C VAL A 271 21.75 11.10 7.29
N ALA A 272 22.44 11.30 6.16
CA ALA A 272 23.81 11.80 6.14
C ALA A 272 23.90 13.21 6.74
N GLU A 273 22.90 14.07 6.48
CA GLU A 273 22.86 15.41 7.05
C GLU A 273 22.51 15.42 8.54
N ALA A 274 21.52 14.62 8.96
CA ALA A 274 21.11 14.47 10.36
C ALA A 274 22.24 13.94 11.27
N THR A 275 23.15 13.14 10.72
CA THR A 275 24.28 12.54 11.44
C THR A 275 25.56 13.36 11.37
N ARG A 276 25.54 14.56 10.76
CA ARG A 276 26.71 15.44 10.76
C ARG A 276 27.12 15.81 12.18
N PRO A 277 28.44 15.90 12.47
CA PRO A 277 28.93 16.26 13.80
C PRO A 277 28.32 17.54 14.37
N GLU A 278 28.10 18.55 13.51
CA GLU A 278 27.47 19.82 13.91
C GLU A 278 26.02 19.65 14.38
N VAL A 279 25.23 18.83 13.68
CA VAL A 279 23.82 18.56 14.04
C VAL A 279 23.77 17.75 15.33
N THR A 280 24.58 16.70 15.42
CA THR A 280 24.65 15.86 16.62
C THR A 280 25.12 16.62 17.86
N ALA A 281 26.11 17.52 17.72
CA ALA A 281 26.57 18.38 18.81
C ALA A 281 25.51 19.39 19.25
N MET A 282 24.81 20.03 18.30
CA MET A 282 23.73 20.97 18.59
C MET A 282 22.57 20.28 19.33
N LEU A 283 22.19 19.09 18.89
CA LEU A 283 21.07 18.33 19.42
C LEU A 283 21.44 17.38 20.56
N ALA A 284 22.70 17.36 20.99
CA ALA A 284 23.21 16.41 21.97
C ALA A 284 22.39 16.32 23.28
N PRO A 285 21.80 17.41 23.82
CA PRO A 285 20.94 17.31 24.99
C PRO A 285 19.73 16.38 24.82
N PHE A 286 19.21 16.24 23.60
CA PHE A 286 18.07 15.40 23.25
C PHE A 286 18.47 13.99 22.81
N LEU A 287 19.64 13.83 22.16
CA LEU A 287 20.12 12.54 21.65
C LEU A 287 20.75 11.65 22.74
N THR A 288 21.16 12.25 23.86
CA THR A 288 21.78 11.49 24.96
C THR A 288 20.73 10.63 25.67
N HIS A 289 21.08 9.37 25.96
CA HIS A 289 20.22 8.43 26.68
C HIS A 289 20.01 8.86 28.14
N ARG A 290 18.76 8.86 28.61
CA ARG A 290 18.36 9.36 29.93
C ARG A 290 17.15 8.62 30.49
N TYR A 291 17.00 8.65 31.82
CA TYR A 291 15.84 8.13 32.55
C TYR A 291 14.73 9.18 32.75
N VAL A 292 14.68 10.21 31.91
CA VAL A 292 13.69 11.29 32.02
C VAL A 292 13.11 11.62 30.66
N GLN A 293 11.80 11.81 30.61
CA GLN A 293 11.07 12.25 29.42
C GLN A 293 10.26 13.51 29.74
N PRO A 294 10.11 14.44 28.78
CA PRO A 294 9.19 15.55 28.95
C PRO A 294 7.77 15.01 29.13
N ARG A 295 7.01 15.65 30.03
CA ARG A 295 5.57 15.40 30.18
C ARG A 295 4.81 16.70 29.97
N GLU A 296 3.53 16.56 29.59
CA GLU A 296 2.56 17.65 29.52
C GLU A 296 2.71 18.63 30.68
N MET A 297 2.69 19.91 30.33
CA MET A 297 2.89 20.98 31.31
C MET A 297 1.69 21.08 32.25
N ALA A 298 1.97 21.23 33.55
CA ALA A 298 0.99 21.68 34.52
C ALA A 298 1.19 23.19 34.72
N GLY A 299 0.45 24.01 33.98
CA GLY A 299 0.63 25.47 33.97
C GLY A 299 1.89 25.88 33.21
N THR A 300 2.74 26.71 33.82
CA THR A 300 3.96 27.27 33.21
C THR A 300 5.23 26.44 33.48
N THR A 301 5.14 25.44 34.36
CA THR A 301 6.28 24.60 34.74
C THR A 301 6.34 23.34 33.89
N LEU A 302 7.46 23.14 33.19
CA LEU A 302 7.78 21.88 32.53
C LEU A 302 7.98 20.79 33.59
N ARG A 303 7.39 19.61 33.37
CA ARG A 303 7.54 18.44 34.25
C ARG A 303 8.27 17.33 33.52
N PHE A 304 9.12 16.64 34.25
CA PHE A 304 9.80 15.43 33.78
C PHE A 304 9.15 14.21 34.40
N LYS A 305 8.94 13.17 33.58
CA LYS A 305 8.56 11.84 34.04
C LYS A 305 9.82 10.99 34.09
N LYS A 306 10.13 10.41 35.24
CA LYS A 306 11.18 9.38 35.34
C LYS A 306 10.72 8.11 34.63
N THR A 307 11.54 7.59 33.74
CA THR A 307 11.33 6.33 33.02
C THR A 307 12.23 5.25 33.61
N MET A 308 11.78 3.99 33.53
CA MET A 308 12.62 2.84 33.90
C MET A 308 13.67 2.54 32.82
N ASP A 309 13.28 2.75 31.56
CA ASP A 309 14.16 2.55 30.41
C ASP A 309 14.94 3.82 30.12
N GLU A 310 16.25 3.65 29.92
CA GLU A 310 17.15 4.71 29.50
C GLU A 310 17.02 4.91 27.99
N GLY A 311 16.70 6.13 27.56
CA GLY A 311 16.58 6.43 26.13
C GLY A 311 16.70 7.91 25.83
N PRO A 312 16.94 8.27 24.56
CA PRO A 312 16.94 9.67 24.14
C PRO A 312 15.57 10.30 24.33
N ILE A 313 15.50 11.63 24.25
CA ILE A 313 14.23 12.34 24.36
C ILE A 313 13.30 11.94 23.20
N SER A 314 12.01 11.71 23.51
CA SER A 314 11.00 11.36 22.51
C SER A 314 10.63 12.56 21.64
N LEU A 315 10.64 12.37 20.32
CA LEU A 315 10.15 13.36 19.37
C LEU A 315 8.65 13.63 19.58
N THR A 316 7.87 12.59 19.85
CA THR A 316 6.45 12.74 20.20
C THR A 316 6.29 13.54 21.49
N ALA A 317 7.13 13.34 22.50
CA ALA A 317 7.09 14.13 23.73
C ALA A 317 7.43 15.60 23.49
N LEU A 318 8.43 15.91 22.65
CA LEU A 318 8.77 17.28 22.23
C LEU A 318 7.61 17.98 21.52
N ASN A 319 6.91 17.27 20.64
CA ASN A 319 5.72 17.77 19.97
C ASN A 319 4.54 17.94 20.94
N GLY A 320 4.32 16.98 21.84
CA GLY A 320 3.24 17.02 22.83
C GLY A 320 3.35 18.21 23.79
N ILE A 321 4.58 18.70 24.04
CA ILE A 321 4.81 19.94 24.77
C ILE A 321 4.99 21.16 23.85
N ASN A 322 4.66 21.12 22.56
CA ASN A 322 4.84 22.20 21.60
C ASN A 322 6.26 22.85 21.60
N ALA A 323 7.31 22.10 21.93
CA ALA A 323 8.68 22.61 21.90
C ALA A 323 9.17 22.86 20.46
N LEU A 324 8.54 22.21 19.48
CA LEU A 324 8.87 22.31 18.05
C LEU A 324 7.96 23.32 17.30
N THR A 325 7.05 24.01 17.98
CA THR A 325 6.23 25.06 17.37
C THR A 325 7.06 26.32 17.18
N ASP A 326 7.03 26.90 15.97
CA ASP A 326 7.70 28.17 15.62
C ASP A 326 7.05 29.34 16.38
N SER A 327 7.49 29.51 17.62
CA SER A 327 6.96 30.46 18.59
C SER A 327 7.99 30.65 19.70
N GLU A 328 8.01 31.83 20.32
CA GLU A 328 8.88 32.10 21.47
C GLU A 328 8.62 31.13 22.63
N ALA A 329 7.36 30.75 22.84
CA ALA A 329 6.99 29.75 23.84
C ALA A 329 7.60 28.37 23.55
N GLY A 330 7.67 27.96 22.28
CA GLY A 330 8.34 26.73 21.86
C GLY A 330 9.84 26.77 22.13
N LEU A 331 10.50 27.88 21.78
CA LEU A 331 11.92 28.09 22.07
C LEU A 331 12.20 28.07 23.58
N VAL A 332 11.33 28.66 24.40
CA VAL A 332 11.49 28.65 25.86
C VAL A 332 11.44 27.22 26.40
N ARG A 333 10.50 26.41 25.89
CA ARG A 333 10.40 24.99 26.27
C ARG A 333 11.63 24.19 25.83
N LEU A 334 12.15 24.49 24.64
CA LEU A 334 13.37 23.87 24.13
C LEU A 334 14.60 24.24 24.95
N ALA A 335 14.74 25.51 25.34
CA ALA A 335 15.83 26.00 26.19
C ALA A 335 15.77 25.38 27.60
N ILE A 336 14.57 25.32 28.20
CA ILE A 336 14.36 24.66 29.49
C ILE A 336 14.76 23.19 29.40
N LEU A 337 14.34 22.49 28.35
CA LEU A 337 14.72 21.09 28.14
C LEU A 337 16.22 20.93 27.99
N GLY A 338 16.83 21.57 26.99
CA GLY A 338 18.25 21.38 26.67
C GLY A 338 19.20 21.87 27.76
N GLY A 339 18.77 22.77 28.65
CA GLY A 339 19.55 23.29 29.77
C GLY A 339 19.12 22.78 31.16
N HIS A 340 18.22 21.80 31.26
CA HIS A 340 17.69 21.38 32.56
C HIS A 340 18.78 20.74 33.43
N TRP A 341 18.79 21.06 34.72
CA TRP A 341 19.82 20.60 35.66
C TRP A 341 19.75 19.09 35.95
N GLU A 342 18.59 18.45 35.73
CA GLU A 342 18.47 16.98 35.82
C GLU A 342 19.08 16.27 34.62
N LEU A 343 19.48 16.98 33.56
CA LEU A 343 20.23 16.39 32.45
C LEU A 343 21.70 16.24 32.83
N SER A 344 22.24 15.02 32.71
CA SER A 344 23.68 14.80 32.57
C SER A 344 24.23 15.54 31.34
N GLU A 345 25.51 15.93 31.37
CA GLU A 345 26.16 16.53 30.20
C GLU A 345 26.05 15.62 28.96
N PRO A 346 25.91 16.18 27.75
CA PRO A 346 25.96 17.61 27.40
C PRO A 346 24.62 18.33 27.64
N LYS A 347 24.70 19.56 28.17
CA LYS A 347 23.57 20.50 28.29
C LYS A 347 23.90 21.86 27.68
N TRP A 348 22.88 22.58 27.25
CA TRP A 348 23.04 23.96 26.82
C TRP A 348 23.25 24.89 28.02
N SER A 349 24.07 25.93 27.83
CA SER A 349 24.31 26.97 28.85
C SER A 349 23.31 28.13 28.79
N VAL A 350 22.20 27.94 28.06
CA VAL A 350 21.18 28.97 27.82
C VAL A 350 20.28 29.14 29.04
N LYS A 351 19.90 30.39 29.35
CA LYS A 351 18.98 30.68 30.46
C LYS A 351 17.56 30.17 30.14
N SER A 352 16.76 29.89 31.17
CA SER A 352 15.40 29.36 30.95
C SER A 352 14.36 30.42 30.52
N GLN A 353 14.66 31.72 30.68
CA GLN A 353 13.73 32.81 30.35
C GLN A 353 14.24 33.64 29.19
N ALA A 354 13.37 33.89 28.20
CA ALA A 354 13.71 34.56 26.95
C ALA A 354 14.30 35.98 27.12
N LYS A 355 13.89 36.72 28.16
CA LYS A 355 14.41 38.06 28.47
C LYS A 355 15.91 38.10 28.83
N TYR A 356 16.53 36.95 29.07
CA TYR A 356 17.96 36.84 29.39
C TYR A 356 18.79 36.22 28.26
N TRP A 357 18.17 35.95 27.11
CA TRP A 357 18.88 35.42 25.95
C TRP A 357 19.60 36.54 25.22
N SER A 358 20.83 36.23 24.82
CA SER A 358 21.50 36.97 23.76
C SER A 358 20.84 36.70 22.40
N ASP A 359 21.18 37.49 21.38
CA ASP A 359 20.70 37.22 20.02
C ASP A 359 21.30 35.90 19.51
N GLU A 360 22.53 35.59 19.88
CA GLU A 360 23.19 34.31 19.56
C GLU A 360 22.46 33.11 20.19
N ASP A 361 22.01 33.22 21.45
CA ASP A 361 21.22 32.16 22.10
C ASP A 361 19.89 31.92 21.36
N ARG A 362 19.24 33.00 20.94
CA ARG A 362 17.98 32.92 20.21
C ARG A 362 18.16 32.26 18.85
N GLU A 363 19.22 32.59 18.11
CA GLU A 363 19.55 31.98 16.84
C GLU A 363 19.91 30.49 17.00
N MET A 364 20.71 30.15 18.02
CA MET A 364 21.06 28.77 18.34
C MET A 364 19.79 27.93 18.60
N LEU A 365 18.87 28.43 19.44
CA LEU A 365 17.62 27.72 19.77
C LEU A 365 16.72 27.54 18.55
N LYS A 366 16.60 28.56 17.69
CA LYS A 366 15.86 28.45 16.43
C LYS A 366 16.48 27.40 15.52
N LYS A 367 17.80 27.43 15.33
CA LYS A 367 18.53 26.46 14.53
C LYS A 367 18.34 25.03 15.06
N ALA A 368 18.42 24.83 16.38
CA ALA A 368 18.16 23.53 17.00
C ALA A 368 16.69 23.08 16.82
N GLN A 369 15.73 24.00 16.95
CA GLN A 369 14.32 23.73 16.70
C GLN A 369 14.08 23.29 15.26
N ASP A 370 14.65 24.00 14.29
CA ASP A 370 14.54 23.68 12.87
C ASP A 370 15.18 22.32 12.56
N MET A 371 16.37 22.04 13.12
CA MET A 371 17.03 20.74 12.99
C MET A 371 16.18 19.60 13.55
N LEU A 372 15.55 19.78 14.72
CA LEU A 372 14.64 18.77 15.28
C LEU A 372 13.37 18.59 14.45
N ARG A 373 12.87 19.63 13.78
CA ARG A 373 11.72 19.53 12.88
C ARG A 373 12.06 18.81 11.58
N ILE A 374 13.21 19.15 10.98
CA ILE A 374 13.66 18.60 9.70
C ILE A 374 14.18 17.17 9.88
N TYR A 375 15.11 16.97 10.82
CA TYR A 375 15.80 15.69 11.01
C TYR A 375 15.17 14.81 12.09
N GLY A 376 14.25 15.32 12.90
CA GLY A 376 13.63 14.56 13.99
C GLY A 376 13.11 13.18 13.57
N PRO A 377 12.26 13.08 12.53
CA PRO A 377 11.76 11.79 12.05
C PRO A 377 12.89 10.83 11.63
N THR A 378 13.91 11.35 10.96
CA THR A 378 15.08 10.57 10.54
C THR A 378 15.92 10.11 11.73
N LEU A 379 16.11 10.96 12.75
CA LEU A 379 16.83 10.63 13.98
C LEU A 379 16.07 9.56 14.79
N VAL A 380 14.74 9.55 14.76
CA VAL A 380 13.93 8.46 15.34
C VAL A 380 14.15 7.15 14.58
N GLN A 381 14.15 7.16 13.25
CA GLN A 381 14.42 5.97 12.44
C GLN A 381 15.82 5.39 12.69
N GLN A 382 16.81 6.25 12.97
CA GLN A 382 18.17 5.85 13.33
C GLN A 382 18.35 5.47 14.81
N GLY A 383 17.31 5.56 15.63
CA GLY A 383 17.37 5.27 17.07
C GLY A 383 18.12 6.31 17.91
N LEU A 384 18.40 7.50 17.35
CA LEU A 384 19.06 8.61 18.03
C LEU A 384 18.07 9.49 18.80
N LEU A 385 16.79 9.45 18.42
CA LEU A 385 15.66 9.99 19.20
C LEU A 385 14.65 8.89 19.49
N ALA A 386 13.91 9.01 20.58
CA ALA A 386 12.83 8.08 20.88
C ALA A 386 11.58 8.45 20.05
N PRO A 387 10.74 7.48 19.66
CA PRO A 387 9.54 7.74 18.88
C PRO A 387 8.54 8.64 19.62
#